data_AF-A0A3B9MC62-F1
#
_entry.id   AF-A0A3B9MC62-F1
#
_cell.length_a   1.000
_cell.length_b   1.000
_cell.length_c   1.000
_cell.angle_alpha   90.00
_cell.angle_beta   90.00
_cell.angle_gamma   90.00
#
_symmetry.space_group_name_H-M   'P 1'
#
loop_
_entity.id
_entity.type
_entity.pdbx_description
1 polymer ?
#
loop_
_entity_poly.entity_id
_entity_poly.type
_entity_poly.pdbx_seq_one_letter_code
_entity_poly.pdbx_strand_id
1 'polypeptide(L)'
;MLVLVAFYWYHRCAVFGSDLLVSRRRQARLTQEALAYKAGVTVATVAHLEQGRELNPRLGTCEKLAVALGCSVCDLVSPELNPKQVGAP
;
A
#
# COMPACT_ATOMS: atom_id res chain seq x y z
N MET A 1 22.85 -16.97 -24.85
CA MET A 1 21.52 -17.29 -24.29
C MET A 1 21.48 -16.93 -22.80
N LEU A 2 21.75 -15.66 -22.44
CA LEU A 2 21.85 -15.17 -21.05
C LEU A 2 21.46 -13.67 -20.95
N VAL A 3 20.57 -13.19 -21.83
CA VAL A 3 20.16 -11.78 -21.83
C VAL A 3 18.63 -11.61 -21.68
N LEU A 4 17.84 -12.69 -21.65
CA LEU A 4 16.38 -12.61 -21.59
C LEU A 4 15.76 -12.68 -20.19
N VAL A 5 16.51 -13.03 -19.15
CA VAL A 5 15.96 -13.11 -17.76
C VAL A 5 16.11 -11.79 -17.00
N ALA A 6 17.05 -10.92 -17.39
CA ALA A 6 17.26 -9.63 -16.73
C ALA A 6 16.29 -8.52 -17.20
N PHE A 7 15.72 -8.64 -18.40
CA PHE A 7 14.77 -7.64 -18.93
C PHE A 7 13.34 -7.80 -18.38
N TYR A 8 12.99 -8.97 -17.83
CA TYR A 8 11.67 -9.22 -17.24
C TYR A 8 11.52 -8.71 -15.79
N TRP A 9 12.57 -8.14 -15.18
CA TRP A 9 12.52 -7.72 -13.77
C TRP A 9 12.89 -6.24 -13.54
N TYR A 10 13.16 -5.45 -14.59
CA TYR A 10 13.80 -4.13 -14.39
C TYR A 10 12.87 -2.91 -14.31
N HIS A 11 11.54 -3.08 -14.42
CA HIS A 11 10.59 -2.00 -14.12
C HIS A 11 9.71 -2.41 -12.96
N ARG A 12 10.30 -2.48 -11.76
CA ARG A 12 9.53 -2.62 -10.53
C ARG A 12 8.86 -1.26 -10.27
N CYS A 13 7.69 -1.06 -10.86
CA CYS A 13 6.85 0.10 -10.58
C CYS A 13 6.63 0.19 -9.06
N ALA A 14 6.65 1.41 -8.52
CA ALA A 14 6.40 1.63 -7.12
C ALA A 14 4.98 1.13 -6.77
N VAL A 15 4.85 0.33 -5.71
CA VAL A 15 3.61 -0.31 -5.29
C VAL A 15 3.13 0.26 -3.97
N PHE A 16 1.83 0.18 -3.71
CA PHE A 16 1.30 0.62 -2.42
C PHE A 16 1.75 -0.35 -1.32
N GLY A 17 2.43 0.16 -0.29
CA GLY A 17 3.04 -0.63 0.75
C GLY A 17 2.04 -1.00 1.84
N SER A 18 1.59 -2.26 1.86
CA SER A 18 0.61 -2.74 2.85
C SER A 18 1.13 -2.60 4.29
N ASP A 19 2.39 -3.00 4.55
CA ASP A 19 3.00 -2.87 5.88
C ASP A 19 3.29 -1.41 6.25
N LEU A 20 3.58 -0.55 5.26
CA LEU A 20 3.72 0.90 5.47
C LEU A 20 2.40 1.50 5.96
N LEU A 21 1.29 1.17 5.31
CA LEU A 21 -0.04 1.59 5.75
C LEU A 21 -0.34 1.14 7.19
N VAL A 22 -0.08 -0.13 7.52
CA VAL A 22 -0.27 -0.68 8.87
C VAL A 22 0.58 0.09 9.90
N SER A 23 1.85 0.32 9.59
CA SER A 23 2.78 0.99 10.51
C SER A 23 2.36 2.43 10.80
N ARG A 24 2.02 3.21 9.77
CA ARG A 24 1.54 4.60 9.91
C ARG A 24 0.23 4.67 10.67
N ARG A 25 -0.72 3.79 10.37
CA ARG A 25 -2.00 3.72 11.10
C ARG A 25 -1.79 3.47 12.59
N ARG A 26 -0.92 2.52 12.94
CA ARG A 26 -0.59 2.20 14.34
C ARG A 26 0.13 3.34 15.05
N GLN A 27 1.05 4.04 14.37
CA GLN A 27 1.69 5.25 14.90
C GLN A 27 0.67 6.35 15.19
N ALA A 28 -0.33 6.50 14.32
CA ALA A 28 -1.46 7.41 14.53
C ALA A 28 -2.49 6.92 15.56
N ARG A 29 -2.30 5.73 16.16
CA ARG A 29 -3.20 5.07 17.13
C ARG A 29 -4.64 4.90 16.61
N LEU A 30 -4.80 4.67 15.31
CA LEU A 30 -6.10 4.47 14.67
C LEU A 30 -6.42 2.98 14.49
N THR A 31 -7.70 2.59 14.65
CA THR A 31 -8.19 1.30 14.14
C THR A 31 -8.40 1.37 12.62
N GLN A 32 -8.67 0.24 11.97
CA GLN A 32 -8.98 0.25 10.53
C GLN A 32 -10.26 1.03 10.25
N GLU A 33 -11.27 0.89 11.11
CA GLU A 33 -12.53 1.64 11.05
C GLU A 33 -12.30 3.13 11.23
N ALA A 34 -11.48 3.52 12.20
CA ALA A 34 -11.18 4.93 12.46
C ALA A 34 -10.41 5.58 11.30
N LEU A 35 -9.45 4.86 10.70
CA LEU A 35 -8.76 5.33 9.50
C LEU A 35 -9.70 5.45 8.31
N ALA A 36 -10.53 4.44 8.07
CA ALA A 36 -11.49 4.43 6.97
C ALA A 36 -12.47 5.61 7.07
N TYR A 37 -13.02 5.83 8.26
CA TYR A 37 -13.88 6.97 8.55
C TYR A 37 -13.16 8.30 8.29
N LYS A 38 -11.96 8.48 8.85
CA LYS A 38 -11.16 9.71 8.69
C LYS A 38 -10.76 9.99 7.24
N ALA A 39 -10.48 8.95 6.46
CA ALA A 39 -10.09 9.05 5.06
C ALA A 39 -11.29 9.12 4.09
N GLY A 40 -12.53 8.89 4.55
CA GLY A 40 -13.70 8.83 3.69
C GLY A 40 -13.63 7.68 2.67
N VAL A 41 -13.19 6.50 3.12
CA VAL A 41 -13.15 5.24 2.37
C VAL A 41 -13.83 4.13 3.18
N THR A 42 -14.05 2.97 2.56
CA THR A 42 -14.66 1.83 3.28
C THR A 42 -13.63 1.12 4.16
N VAL A 43 -14.09 0.50 5.25
CA VAL A 43 -13.23 -0.36 6.10
C VAL A 43 -12.66 -1.53 5.29
N ALA A 44 -13.45 -2.08 4.36
CA ALA A 44 -13.02 -3.13 3.44
C ALA A 44 -11.85 -2.68 2.55
N THR A 45 -11.87 -1.44 2.06
CA THR A 45 -10.76 -0.85 1.29
C THR A 45 -9.48 -0.84 2.13
N VAL A 46 -9.55 -0.35 3.38
CA VAL A 46 -8.39 -0.34 4.29
C VAL A 46 -7.90 -1.76 4.55
N ALA A 47 -8.80 -2.69 4.84
CA ALA A 47 -8.45 -4.09 5.10
C ALA A 47 -7.79 -4.76 3.90
N HIS A 48 -8.31 -4.58 2.68
CA HIS A 48 -7.72 -5.13 1.46
C HIS A 48 -6.32 -4.59 1.19
N LEU A 49 -6.11 -3.28 1.40
CA LEU A 49 -4.80 -2.64 1.26
C LEU A 49 -3.81 -3.15 2.31
N GLU A 50 -4.21 -3.25 3.58
CA GLU A 50 -3.33 -3.77 4.65
C GLU A 50 -3.03 -5.26 4.50
N GLN A 51 -3.94 -6.03 3.90
CA GLN A 51 -3.71 -7.44 3.57
C GLN A 51 -2.86 -7.62 2.30
N GLY A 52 -2.64 -6.56 1.52
CA GLY A 52 -1.92 -6.63 0.25
C GLY A 52 -2.71 -7.26 -0.88
N ARG A 53 -4.05 -7.38 -0.75
CA ARG A 53 -4.94 -7.88 -1.82
C ARG A 53 -5.05 -6.90 -2.98
N GLU A 54 -4.80 -5.62 -2.73
CA GLU A 54 -4.77 -4.56 -3.72
C GLU A 54 -3.40 -3.86 -3.68
N LEU A 55 -2.71 -3.88 -4.82
CA LEU A 55 -1.32 -3.38 -4.95
C LEU A 55 -1.25 -1.97 -5.55
N ASN A 56 -2.29 -1.60 -6.31
CA ASN A 56 -2.33 -0.35 -7.06
C ASN A 56 -3.69 0.36 -6.86
N PRO A 57 -3.99 0.84 -5.64
CA PRO A 57 -5.14 1.70 -5.41
C PRO A 57 -5.07 2.95 -6.28
N ARG A 58 -6.24 3.50 -6.61
CA ARG A 58 -6.35 4.79 -7.30
C ARG A 58 -5.61 5.87 -6.53
N LEU A 59 -4.97 6.81 -7.23
CA LEU A 59 -4.25 7.93 -6.62
C LEU A 59 -5.10 8.69 -5.58
N GLY A 60 -6.37 8.96 -5.89
CA GLY A 60 -7.27 9.64 -4.95
C GLY A 60 -7.55 8.86 -3.66
N THR A 61 -7.45 7.52 -3.68
CA THR A 61 -7.49 6.70 -2.45
C THR A 61 -6.20 6.84 -1.66
N CYS A 62 -5.04 6.85 -2.33
CA CYS A 62 -3.75 7.08 -1.69
C CYS A 62 -3.69 8.45 -1.00
N GLU A 63 -4.13 9.50 -1.69
CA GLU A 63 -4.18 10.87 -1.16
C GLU A 63 -5.07 10.98 0.08
N LYS A 64 -6.28 10.41 0.02
CA LYS A 64 -7.20 10.37 1.17
C LYS A 64 -6.58 9.71 2.39
N LEU A 65 -5.91 8.57 2.22
CA LEU A 65 -5.24 7.86 3.30
C LEU A 65 -4.06 8.66 3.85
N ALA A 66 -3.23 9.24 2.97
CA ALA A 66 -2.09 10.06 3.35
C ALA A 66 -2.53 11.29 4.17
N VAL A 67 -3.56 12.00 3.71
CA VAL A 67 -4.15 13.14 4.43
C VAL A 67 -4.69 12.71 5.79
N ALA A 68 -5.42 11.59 5.87
CA ALA A 68 -5.95 11.09 7.13
C ALA A 68 -4.84 10.70 8.13
N LEU A 69 -3.71 10.20 7.63
CA LEU A 69 -2.54 9.83 8.42
C LEU A 69 -1.59 10.99 8.71
N GLY A 70 -1.80 12.16 8.09
CA GLY A 70 -0.92 13.31 8.24
C GLY A 70 0.46 13.11 7.61
N CYS A 71 0.53 12.36 6.50
CA CYS A 71 1.77 12.08 5.78
C CYS A 71 1.64 12.37 4.28
N SER A 72 2.74 12.21 3.54
CA SER A 72 2.73 12.28 2.07
C SER A 72 2.29 10.94 1.46
N VAL A 73 1.90 10.93 0.18
CA VAL A 73 1.62 9.67 -0.54
C VAL A 73 2.90 8.84 -0.70
N CYS A 74 4.06 9.48 -0.88
CA CYS A 74 5.35 8.81 -1.00
C CYS A 74 5.69 7.95 0.23
N ASP A 75 5.20 8.34 1.40
CA ASP A 75 5.36 7.59 2.65
C ASP A 75 4.59 6.25 2.68
N LEU A 76 3.64 6.06 1.76
CA LEU A 76 2.79 4.86 1.66
C LEU A 76 3.17 3.98 0.47
N VAL A 77 4.20 4.35 -0.28
CA VAL A 77 4.62 3.67 -1.51
C VAL A 77 5.99 3.03 -1.27
N SER A 78 6.14 1.78 -1.71
CA SER A 78 7.38 1.01 -1.61
C SER A 78 7.88 0.64 -3.02
N PRO A 79 9.20 0.70 -3.28
CA PRO A 79 9.79 0.14 -4.49
C PRO A 79 9.78 -1.40 -4.48
N GLU A 80 9.46 -2.03 -3.34
CA GLU A 80 9.47 -3.48 -3.16
C GLU A 80 8.11 -4.02 -2.72
N LEU A 81 7.74 -5.17 -3.26
CA LEU A 81 6.58 -5.95 -2.82
C LEU A 81 6.91 -6.69 -1.52
N ASN A 82 5.99 -6.64 -0.55
CA ASN A 82 6.00 -7.50 0.64
C ASN A 82 5.67 -8.97 0.28
N PRO A 83 6.21 -10.00 0.95
CA PRO A 83 5.77 -11.39 0.84
C PRO A 83 4.25 -11.62 0.70
N LYS A 84 3.41 -10.89 1.45
CA LYS A 84 1.93 -10.98 1.35
C LYS A 84 1.39 -10.57 -0.03
N GLN A 85 2.13 -9.73 -0.73
CA GLN A 85 1.80 -9.12 -2.02
C GLN A 85 2.40 -9.90 -3.20
N VAL A 86 3.38 -10.77 -2.97
CA VAL A 86 4.08 -11.54 -4.02
C VAL A 86 3.30 -12.81 -4.40
N GLY A 87 2.29 -13.23 -3.64
CA GLY A 87 1.59 -14.48 -3.91
C GLY A 87 2.55 -15.67 -3.89
N ALA A 88 3.49 -15.70 -2.93
CA ALA A 88 4.35 -16.85 -2.70
C ALA A 88 3.49 -18.11 -2.47
N PRO A 89 3.94 -19.31 -2.92
CA PRO A 89 3.14 -20.54 -2.86
C PRO A 89 2.64 -20.89 -1.47
#